data_AF-V9EDC4-F1
#
_entry.id   AF-V9EDC4-F1
#
_cell.length_a   1.000
_cell.length_b   1.000
_cell.length_c   1.000
_cell.angle_alpha   90.00
_cell.angle_beta   90.00
_cell.angle_gamma   90.00
#
_symmetry.space_group_name_H-M   'P 1'
#
loop_
_entity.id
_entity.type
_entity.pdbx_description
1 polymer ?
#
loop_
_entity_poly.entity_id
_entity_poly.type
_entity_poly.pdbx_seq_one_letter_code
_entity_poly.pdbx_strand_id
1 'polypeptide(L)'
;MKGLPSELLHGEWQCQREIDLLKRTLVAHQQLTSRLQAMARELRGERYYPLQTETKQLRVRVYHTYIPPVEAAENTPATPGRWTLKIEGIDAAAGEPTIVKFSSYFRKASIELDPHLYSDHVIEWTSFQKTSHDVDGIEVSRTGSTAHTVKIKLLPAQTPERFTISPELEAAIGQYLGPAKAYTKQDIVLAMWEYIKLRNLIKADDCRVVQCDDRLLKVLNCVSLPFTSIVVALKQHLTPINRINLEYTLSLSTACESELLDEKFFDISVAATSELDKSRAHALKECEELQQDQKKELTLLKEQELDILERLQMYTRKKEWMTQFAEDPCGFMADVKKSQLADEEILAAETGLDEFNIPRPQQFTQPWVREVVGELLTTRPTN
;
A
#
# COMPACT_ATOMS: atom_id res chain seq x y z
N MET A 1 -16.97 -12.39 39.39
CA MET A 1 -16.14 -11.18 39.56
C MET A 1 -16.88 -10.22 40.50
N LYS A 2 -16.57 -10.23 41.79
CA LYS A 2 -17.07 -9.19 42.70
C LYS A 2 -16.28 -7.92 42.38
N GLY A 3 -17.00 -6.84 42.09
CA GLY A 3 -16.40 -5.53 41.76
C GLY A 3 -15.53 -5.02 42.92
N LEU A 4 -14.58 -4.16 42.56
CA LEU A 4 -13.74 -3.42 43.50
C LEU A 4 -14.59 -2.87 44.67
N PRO A 5 -14.13 -2.98 45.94
CA PRO A 5 -14.85 -2.47 47.10
C PRO A 5 -15.37 -1.04 46.89
N SER A 6 -16.63 -0.79 47.22
CA SER A 6 -17.29 0.51 47.03
C SER A 6 -16.59 1.67 47.73
N GLU A 7 -15.79 1.40 48.76
CA GLU A 7 -14.97 2.38 49.47
C GLU A 7 -13.77 2.88 48.65
N LEU A 8 -13.22 2.07 47.73
CA LEU A 8 -12.22 2.52 46.75
C LEU A 8 -12.85 3.45 45.69
N LEU A 9 -14.15 3.31 45.41
CA LEU A 9 -14.85 4.12 44.41
C LEU A 9 -15.30 5.50 44.94
N HIS A 10 -15.42 5.67 46.26
CA HIS A 10 -16.07 6.86 46.87
C HIS A 10 -15.21 7.60 47.92
N GLY A 11 -13.96 7.19 48.17
CA GLY A 11 -13.04 7.90 49.08
C GLY A 11 -12.33 9.08 48.41
N GLU A 12 -12.06 10.16 49.16
CA GLU A 12 -11.10 11.20 48.75
C GLU A 12 -9.69 10.61 48.71
N TRP A 13 -9.22 10.27 47.51
CA TRP A 13 -7.88 9.77 47.32
C TRP A 13 -6.86 10.90 47.58
N GLN A 14 -5.80 10.63 48.34
CA GLN A 14 -4.71 11.61 48.54
C GLN A 14 -4.06 12.04 47.21
N CYS A 15 -4.20 11.23 46.16
CA CYS A 15 -3.76 11.46 44.80
C CYS A 15 -4.86 12.00 43.85
N GLN A 16 -6.00 12.47 44.36
CA GLN A 16 -7.11 12.98 43.52
C GLN A 16 -6.66 14.08 42.54
N ARG A 17 -5.75 14.96 42.99
CA ARG A 17 -5.13 16.00 42.16
C ARG A 17 -4.32 15.42 41.00
N GLU A 18 -3.60 14.32 41.22
CA GLU A 18 -2.81 13.64 40.20
C GLU A 18 -3.70 12.93 39.19
N ILE A 19 -4.79 12.31 39.66
CA ILE A 19 -5.82 11.69 38.81
C ILE A 19 -6.47 12.74 37.91
N ASP A 20 -6.81 13.91 38.45
CA ASP A 20 -7.40 15.01 37.66
C ASP A 20 -6.41 15.59 36.64
N LEU A 21 -5.13 15.69 37.01
CA LEU A 21 -4.07 16.08 36.07
C LEU A 21 -3.94 15.04 34.94
N LEU A 22 -3.92 13.74 35.25
CA LEU A 22 -3.87 12.65 34.27
C LEU A 22 -5.08 12.65 33.34
N LYS A 23 -6.28 12.92 33.85
CA LYS A 23 -7.48 13.05 33.01
C LYS A 23 -7.35 14.22 32.04
N ARG A 24 -6.83 15.36 32.49
CA ARG A 24 -6.61 16.54 31.62
C ARG A 24 -5.55 16.26 30.56
N THR A 25 -4.44 15.63 30.92
CA THR A 25 -3.39 15.26 29.96
C THR A 25 -3.89 14.24 28.95
N LEU A 26 -4.71 13.27 29.36
CA LEU A 26 -5.35 12.31 28.45
C LEU A 26 -6.26 13.00 27.43
N VAL A 27 -7.10 13.94 27.86
CA VAL A 27 -7.97 14.71 26.95
C VAL A 27 -7.14 15.55 25.98
N ALA A 28 -6.10 16.24 26.47
CA ALA A 28 -5.19 16.99 25.61
C ALA A 28 -4.47 16.09 24.59
N HIS A 29 -4.02 14.91 25.03
CA HIS A 29 -3.39 13.91 24.16
C HIS A 29 -4.35 13.45 23.07
N GLN A 30 -5.59 13.07 23.41
CA GLN A 30 -6.60 12.65 22.43
C GLN A 30 -6.89 13.75 21.39
N GLN A 31 -6.99 15.00 21.83
CA GLN A 31 -7.18 16.14 20.92
C GLN A 31 -5.99 16.30 19.97
N LEU A 32 -4.75 16.23 20.47
CA LEU A 32 -3.54 16.30 19.65
C LEU A 32 -3.46 15.12 18.67
N THR A 33 -3.73 13.90 19.11
CA THR A 33 -3.75 12.71 18.24
C THR A 33 -4.78 12.86 17.14
N SER A 34 -5.99 13.33 17.45
CA SER A 34 -7.04 13.55 16.44
C SER A 34 -6.65 14.60 15.41
N ARG A 35 -5.98 15.68 15.83
CA ARG A 35 -5.44 16.72 14.96
C ARG A 35 -4.31 16.19 14.08
N LEU A 36 -3.36 15.46 14.65
CA LEU A 36 -2.27 14.82 13.89
C LEU A 36 -2.82 13.83 12.85
N GLN A 37 -3.84 13.05 13.20
CA GLN A 37 -4.52 12.16 12.25
C GLN A 37 -5.28 12.90 11.16
N ALA A 38 -5.89 14.06 11.46
CA ALA A 38 -6.51 14.92 10.46
C ALA A 38 -5.46 15.49 9.51
N MET A 39 -4.38 16.08 10.02
CA MET A 39 -3.28 16.62 9.21
C MET A 39 -2.57 15.53 8.40
N ALA A 40 -2.34 14.34 8.96
CA ALA A 40 -1.78 13.22 8.22
C ALA A 40 -2.71 12.74 7.10
N ARG A 41 -4.03 12.74 7.33
CA ARG A 41 -5.02 12.45 6.28
C ARG A 41 -5.06 13.54 5.22
N GLU A 42 -4.93 14.81 5.59
CA GLU A 42 -4.84 15.94 4.66
C GLU A 42 -3.57 15.84 3.81
N LEU A 43 -2.41 15.59 4.42
CA LEU A 43 -1.15 15.35 3.71
C LEU A 43 -1.21 14.13 2.77
N ARG A 44 -1.96 13.08 3.15
CA ARG A 44 -2.20 11.90 2.30
C ARG A 44 -3.28 12.15 1.22
N GLY A 45 -4.28 12.98 1.52
CA GLY A 45 -5.48 13.21 0.69
C GLY A 45 -5.34 14.38 -0.29
N GLU A 46 -4.50 15.37 0.01
CA GLU A 46 -4.17 16.44 -0.90
C GLU A 46 -3.04 16.02 -1.84
N ARG A 47 -3.42 15.51 -3.01
CA ARG A 47 -2.94 15.95 -4.34
C ARG A 47 -3.72 15.22 -5.44
N TYR A 48 -4.86 15.79 -5.83
CA TYR A 48 -5.42 15.66 -7.18
C TYR A 48 -4.49 16.35 -8.19
N TYR A 49 -3.39 15.68 -8.56
CA TYR A 49 -2.36 16.20 -9.48
C TYR A 49 -1.66 17.49 -8.98
N PRO A 50 -0.39 17.73 -9.35
CA PRO A 50 0.18 19.06 -9.23
C PRO A 50 -0.56 20.08 -10.11
N LEU A 51 -0.65 21.34 -9.69
CA LEU A 51 -1.15 22.42 -10.55
C LEU A 51 -0.27 22.52 -11.83
N GLN A 52 -0.79 23.10 -12.93
CA GLN A 52 -0.02 23.35 -14.16
C GLN A 52 1.33 24.08 -13.93
N THR A 53 1.50 24.69 -12.75
CA THR A 53 2.72 25.34 -12.27
C THR A 53 3.88 24.38 -11.90
N GLU A 54 3.72 23.05 -11.98
CA GLU A 54 4.78 22.09 -11.64
C GLU A 54 5.20 21.18 -12.81
N THR A 55 5.05 21.61 -14.07
CA THR A 55 5.69 20.95 -15.21
C THR A 55 7.00 21.64 -15.56
N LYS A 56 8.07 20.86 -15.72
CA LYS A 56 9.39 21.33 -16.12
C LYS A 56 9.67 20.89 -17.57
N GLN A 57 10.22 21.80 -18.37
CA GLN A 57 10.69 21.46 -19.72
C GLN A 57 12.04 20.77 -19.61
N LEU A 58 12.07 19.48 -19.91
CA LEU A 58 13.27 18.67 -20.04
C LEU A 58 13.62 18.57 -21.53
N ARG A 59 14.84 18.94 -21.90
CA ARG A 59 15.35 18.78 -23.26
C ARG A 59 16.09 17.45 -23.37
N VAL A 60 15.56 16.51 -24.14
CA VAL A 60 16.24 15.24 -24.42
C VAL A 60 17.13 15.40 -25.64
N ARG A 61 18.43 15.17 -25.46
CA ARG A 61 19.46 15.19 -26.49
C ARG A 61 19.65 13.76 -27.00
N VAL A 62 19.50 13.56 -28.31
CA VAL A 62 19.73 12.27 -28.98
C VAL A 62 20.76 12.48 -30.07
N TYR A 63 21.86 11.73 -30.01
CA TYR A 63 22.94 11.81 -30.98
C TYR A 63 23.58 10.45 -31.21
N HIS A 64 24.26 10.29 -32.34
CA HIS A 64 25.00 9.06 -32.63
C HIS A 64 26.42 9.34 -33.12
N THR A 65 27.30 8.39 -32.83
CA THR A 65 28.67 8.33 -33.34
C THR A 65 28.83 7.06 -34.18
N TYR A 66 29.67 7.12 -35.19
CA TYR A 66 29.94 5.98 -36.07
C TYR A 66 31.44 5.78 -36.25
N ILE A 67 31.90 4.57 -35.96
CA ILE A 67 33.26 4.13 -36.22
C ILE A 67 33.19 3.31 -37.52
N PRO A 68 33.81 3.78 -38.61
CA PRO A 68 33.78 3.09 -39.89
C PRO A 68 34.53 1.75 -39.81
N PRO A 69 34.19 0.78 -40.68
CA PRO A 69 34.92 -0.48 -40.75
C PRO A 69 36.37 -0.23 -41.16
N VAL A 70 37.30 -0.86 -40.45
CA VAL A 70 38.72 -0.84 -40.80
C VAL A 70 39.02 -2.14 -41.55
N GLU A 71 39.48 -2.01 -42.80
CA GLU A 71 39.92 -3.13 -43.61
C GLU A 71 41.17 -3.80 -42.98
N ALA A 72 41.31 -5.11 -43.15
CA ALA A 72 42.43 -5.84 -42.57
C ALA A 72 43.77 -5.36 -43.15
N ALA A 73 44.63 -4.80 -42.29
CA ALA A 73 46.05 -4.53 -42.61
C ALA A 73 46.92 -5.70 -42.12
N GLU A 74 48.15 -5.82 -42.64
CA GLU A 74 49.06 -6.99 -42.52
C GLU A 74 49.28 -7.56 -41.09
N ASN A 75 48.92 -6.84 -40.01
CA ASN A 75 49.00 -7.28 -38.61
C ASN A 75 47.73 -7.02 -37.75
N THR A 76 46.58 -6.64 -38.33
CA THR A 76 45.34 -6.38 -37.54
C THR A 76 44.10 -7.00 -38.19
N PRO A 77 43.22 -7.68 -37.41
CA PRO A 77 42.00 -8.26 -37.93
C PRO A 77 41.00 -7.17 -38.37
N ALA A 78 40.26 -7.44 -39.45
CA ALA A 78 39.20 -6.55 -39.94
C ALA A 78 38.17 -6.29 -38.84
N THR A 79 37.87 -5.02 -38.59
CA THR A 79 36.89 -4.62 -37.57
C THR A 79 35.62 -4.12 -38.26
N PRO A 80 34.44 -4.70 -37.97
CA PRO A 80 33.19 -4.24 -38.55
C PRO A 80 32.82 -2.84 -38.04
N GLY A 81 32.19 -2.03 -38.90
CA GLY A 81 31.73 -0.71 -38.53
C GLY A 81 30.73 -0.76 -37.37
N ARG A 82 30.89 0.13 -36.41
CA ARG A 82 30.10 0.18 -35.17
C ARG A 82 29.50 1.57 -35.01
N TRP A 83 28.19 1.62 -34.77
CA TRP A 83 27.52 2.83 -34.37
C TRP A 83 27.17 2.78 -32.88
N THR A 84 27.11 3.96 -32.27
CA THR A 84 26.73 4.16 -30.88
C THR A 84 25.71 5.30 -30.80
N LEU A 85 24.50 4.99 -30.33
CA LEU A 85 23.43 5.96 -30.07
C LEU A 85 23.45 6.35 -28.59
N LYS A 86 23.42 7.65 -28.29
CA LYS A 86 23.37 8.21 -26.93
C LYS A 86 22.13 9.07 -26.74
N ILE A 87 21.46 8.88 -25.60
CA ILE A 87 20.25 9.59 -25.19
C ILE A 87 20.50 10.19 -23.80
N GLU A 88 20.46 11.52 -23.69
CA GLU A 88 20.76 12.28 -22.48
C GLU A 88 19.62 13.26 -22.15
N GLY A 89 19.35 13.48 -20.86
CA GLY A 89 18.41 14.50 -20.40
C GLY A 89 19.14 15.79 -20.00
N ILE A 90 18.72 16.93 -20.52
CA ILE A 90 19.27 18.25 -20.20
C ILE A 90 18.17 19.11 -19.60
N ASP A 91 18.46 19.74 -18.47
CA ASP A 91 17.58 20.75 -17.90
C ASP A 91 17.73 22.08 -18.65
N ALA A 92 16.65 22.55 -19.28
CA ALA A 92 16.64 23.79 -20.04
C ALA A 92 16.40 25.04 -19.17
N ALA A 93 16.19 24.89 -17.85
CA ALA A 93 15.86 26.01 -16.95
C ALA A 93 17.09 26.74 -16.36
N ALA A 94 18.24 26.07 -16.27
CA ALA A 94 19.50 26.69 -15.86
C ALA A 94 20.25 27.14 -17.11
N GLY A 95 20.72 28.39 -17.16
CA GLY A 95 21.39 28.96 -18.34
C GLY A 95 22.63 28.19 -18.84
N GLU A 96 23.12 27.20 -18.09
CA GLU A 96 24.08 26.19 -18.55
C GLU A 96 23.41 24.81 -18.66
N PRO A 97 23.60 24.08 -19.78
CA PRO A 97 23.00 22.76 -19.99
C PRO A 97 23.62 21.74 -19.04
N THR A 98 22.99 21.55 -17.88
CA THR A 98 23.38 20.52 -16.93
C THR A 98 22.72 19.20 -17.31
N ILE A 99 23.55 18.16 -17.47
CA ILE A 99 23.06 16.79 -17.65
C ILE A 99 22.36 16.39 -16.36
N VAL A 100 21.09 16.02 -16.48
CA VAL A 100 20.30 15.57 -15.35
C VAL A 100 20.10 14.07 -15.43
N LYS A 101 20.01 13.44 -14.25
CA LYS A 101 19.79 12.00 -14.11
C LYS A 101 18.56 11.56 -14.89
N PHE A 102 18.76 10.87 -16.01
CA PHE A 102 17.69 10.32 -16.86
C PHE A 102 16.76 9.41 -16.05
N SER A 103 17.30 8.67 -15.08
CA SER A 103 16.54 7.80 -14.17
C SER A 103 15.58 8.52 -13.22
N SER A 104 15.77 9.82 -13.00
CA SER A 104 14.86 10.62 -12.16
C SER A 104 13.59 11.02 -12.89
N TYR A 105 13.62 11.07 -14.22
CA TYR A 105 12.49 11.53 -15.06
C TYR A 105 11.78 10.40 -15.78
N PHE A 106 12.47 9.29 -16.07
CA PHE A 106 11.93 8.17 -16.84
C PHE A 106 12.01 6.85 -16.08
N ARG A 107 10.90 6.11 -16.12
CA ARG A 107 10.71 4.79 -15.51
C ARG A 107 11.19 3.67 -16.43
N LYS A 108 10.91 3.81 -17.73
CA LYS A 108 11.22 2.83 -18.76
C LYS A 108 11.57 3.56 -20.05
N ALA A 109 12.54 3.05 -20.78
CA ALA A 109 12.84 3.45 -22.14
C ALA A 109 12.88 2.21 -23.02
N SER A 110 12.21 2.24 -24.17
CA SER A 110 12.28 1.19 -25.19
C SER A 110 12.80 1.81 -26.48
N ILE A 111 13.85 1.22 -27.04
CA ILE A 111 14.47 1.64 -28.29
C ILE A 111 14.19 0.54 -29.31
N GLU A 112 13.37 0.85 -30.31
CA GLU A 112 12.98 -0.05 -31.39
C GLU A 112 13.81 0.30 -32.64
N LEU A 113 14.69 -0.62 -33.03
CA LEU A 113 15.47 -0.62 -34.27
C LEU A 113 14.66 -1.28 -35.39
N ASP A 114 15.18 -1.23 -36.62
CA ASP A 114 14.56 -1.88 -37.77
C ASP A 114 14.61 -3.42 -37.63
N PRO A 115 13.46 -4.12 -37.57
CA PRO A 115 13.39 -5.58 -37.46
C PRO A 115 14.05 -6.31 -38.63
N HIS A 116 14.19 -5.66 -39.79
CA HIS A 116 14.82 -6.27 -40.97
C HIS A 116 16.35 -6.29 -40.88
N LEU A 117 16.94 -5.40 -40.06
CA LEU A 117 18.39 -5.28 -39.88
C LEU A 117 18.89 -6.01 -38.63
N TYR A 118 18.07 -6.08 -37.59
CA TYR A 118 18.45 -6.61 -36.27
C TYR A 118 17.43 -7.64 -35.76
N SER A 119 17.90 -8.84 -35.41
CA SER A 119 17.06 -9.84 -34.73
C SER A 119 16.65 -9.38 -33.33
N ASP A 120 17.59 -8.75 -32.60
CA ASP A 120 17.37 -8.07 -31.32
C ASP A 120 17.08 -6.58 -31.55
N HIS A 121 15.92 -6.31 -32.14
CA HIS A 121 15.51 -4.96 -32.53
C HIS A 121 14.86 -4.15 -31.40
N VAL A 122 14.56 -4.75 -30.24
CA VAL A 122 13.92 -4.03 -29.12
C VAL A 122 14.82 -4.05 -27.91
N ILE A 123 15.33 -2.88 -27.54
CA ILE A 123 16.18 -2.71 -26.37
C ILE A 123 15.37 -2.02 -25.29
N GLU A 124 15.25 -2.64 -24.13
CA GLU A 124 14.47 -2.10 -23.01
C GLU A 124 15.36 -1.79 -21.80
N TRP A 125 15.19 -0.59 -21.26
CA TRP A 125 15.78 -0.15 -20.00
C TRP A 125 14.68 0.17 -18.99
N THR A 126 14.88 -0.19 -17.71
CA THR A 126 13.93 0.11 -16.63
C THR A 126 14.64 0.57 -15.37
N SER A 127 14.08 1.56 -14.66
CA SER A 127 14.68 2.14 -13.45
C SER A 127 14.58 1.25 -12.20
N PHE A 128 13.87 0.10 -12.23
CA PHE A 128 13.72 -0.81 -11.09
C PHE A 128 14.72 -1.97 -11.06
N GLN A 129 15.52 -2.14 -12.10
CA GLN A 129 16.54 -3.17 -12.09
C GLN A 129 17.59 -2.81 -11.03
N LYS A 130 17.67 -3.63 -9.98
CA LYS A 130 18.56 -3.43 -8.81
C LYS A 130 20.04 -3.30 -9.16
N THR A 131 20.42 -3.66 -10.38
CA THR A 131 21.80 -3.66 -10.89
C THR A 131 22.22 -2.34 -11.54
N SER A 132 21.29 -1.44 -11.88
CA SER A 132 21.59 -0.13 -12.47
C SER A 132 21.26 0.98 -11.47
N HIS A 133 22.28 1.45 -10.77
CA HIS A 133 22.22 2.72 -10.04
C HIS A 133 21.94 3.89 -11.01
N ASP A 134 21.50 5.03 -10.46
CA ASP A 134 21.24 6.31 -11.14
C ASP A 134 21.94 6.45 -12.51
N VAL A 135 21.13 6.47 -13.58
CA VAL A 135 21.62 6.51 -14.97
C VAL A 135 21.45 7.93 -15.50
N ASP A 136 22.55 8.54 -15.97
CA ASP A 136 22.57 9.87 -16.56
C ASP A 136 22.10 9.88 -18.03
N GLY A 137 22.31 8.79 -18.76
CA GLY A 137 21.89 8.61 -20.14
C GLY A 137 21.95 7.16 -20.60
N ILE A 138 21.29 6.86 -21.73
CA ILE A 138 21.27 5.52 -22.32
C ILE A 138 22.20 5.48 -23.52
N GLU A 139 23.13 4.53 -23.52
CA GLU A 139 24.06 4.28 -24.63
C GLU A 139 23.79 2.91 -25.25
N VAL A 140 23.58 2.86 -26.56
CA VAL A 140 23.37 1.64 -27.33
C VAL A 140 24.40 1.54 -28.45
N SER A 141 25.23 0.51 -28.41
CA SER A 141 26.18 0.20 -29.49
C SER A 141 25.79 -1.08 -30.23
N ARG A 142 25.83 -1.03 -31.57
CA ARG A 142 25.63 -2.19 -32.46
C ARG A 142 26.53 -2.09 -33.69
N THR A 143 26.75 -3.22 -34.35
CA THR A 143 27.45 -3.28 -35.64
C THR A 143 26.48 -3.02 -36.79
N GLY A 144 26.91 -2.30 -37.81
CA GLY A 144 26.08 -1.99 -38.99
C GLY A 144 26.56 -0.76 -39.73
N SER A 145 26.19 -0.68 -41.01
CA SER A 145 26.55 0.44 -41.92
C SER A 145 25.34 0.99 -42.68
N THR A 146 24.13 0.49 -42.40
CA THR A 146 22.90 0.90 -43.08
C THR A 146 22.17 1.98 -42.29
N ALA A 147 21.80 3.07 -42.97
CA ALA A 147 20.96 4.10 -42.38
C ALA A 147 19.54 3.57 -42.13
N HIS A 148 19.00 3.80 -40.94
CA HIS A 148 17.64 3.37 -40.59
C HIS A 148 17.02 4.28 -39.51
N THR A 149 15.70 4.22 -39.37
CA THR A 149 14.99 4.99 -38.34
C THR A 149 14.88 4.19 -37.06
N VAL A 150 15.10 4.85 -35.93
CA VAL A 150 15.01 4.33 -34.57
C VAL A 150 13.82 5.01 -33.89
N LYS A 151 12.94 4.20 -33.29
CA LYS A 151 11.80 4.68 -32.51
C LYS A 151 12.13 4.58 -31.04
N ILE A 152 12.19 5.71 -30.36
CA ILE A 152 12.52 5.81 -28.93
C ILE A 152 11.22 6.07 -28.17
N LYS A 153 10.81 5.15 -27.31
CA LYS A 153 9.62 5.25 -26.47
C LYS A 153 10.04 5.48 -25.02
N LEU A 154 9.79 6.67 -24.49
CA LEU A 154 10.13 7.03 -23.12
C LEU A 154 8.87 7.03 -22.25
N LEU A 155 8.91 6.31 -21.13
CA LEU A 155 7.85 6.29 -20.14
C LEU A 155 8.30 7.11 -18.92
N PRO A 156 7.64 8.23 -18.59
CA PRO A 156 7.98 9.06 -17.44
C PRO A 156 7.88 8.31 -16.09
N ALA A 157 8.72 8.68 -15.13
CA ALA A 157 8.71 8.21 -13.75
C ALA A 157 7.63 8.91 -12.92
N GLN A 158 6.36 8.71 -13.30
CA GLN A 158 5.23 9.19 -12.53
C GLN A 158 4.80 8.14 -11.50
N THR A 159 4.98 8.45 -10.23
CA THR A 159 4.45 7.69 -9.09
C THR A 159 3.49 8.58 -8.29
N PRO A 160 2.23 8.18 -8.08
CA PRO A 160 1.54 6.99 -8.60
C PRO A 160 1.26 7.04 -10.12
N GLU A 161 0.97 5.88 -10.72
CA GLU A 161 0.61 5.77 -12.14
C GLU A 161 -0.68 6.54 -12.45
N ARG A 162 -0.66 7.33 -13.53
CA ARG A 162 -1.77 8.20 -13.93
C ARG A 162 -2.32 7.83 -15.30
N PHE A 163 -3.60 8.11 -15.48
CA PHE A 163 -4.39 7.71 -16.63
C PHE A 163 -5.13 8.93 -17.19
N THR A 164 -5.19 9.03 -18.51
CA THR A 164 -6.24 9.75 -19.20
C THR A 164 -7.49 8.87 -19.21
N ILE A 165 -8.64 9.50 -19.17
CA ILE A 165 -9.93 8.84 -19.24
C ILE A 165 -10.51 8.97 -20.64
N SER A 166 -11.27 7.97 -21.08
CA SER A 166 -12.04 8.04 -22.32
C SER A 166 -13.07 9.17 -22.26
N PRO A 167 -13.43 9.80 -23.39
CA PRO A 167 -14.41 10.89 -23.42
C PRO A 167 -15.78 10.50 -22.87
N GLU A 168 -16.19 9.23 -22.98
CA GLU A 168 -17.43 8.72 -22.42
C GLU A 168 -17.43 8.77 -20.88
N LEU A 169 -16.32 8.36 -20.28
CA LEU A 169 -16.12 8.41 -18.83
C LEU A 169 -15.98 9.86 -18.35
N GLU A 170 -15.28 10.71 -19.09
CA GLU A 170 -15.16 12.14 -18.80
C GLU A 170 -16.52 12.84 -18.77
N ALA A 171 -17.43 12.52 -19.70
CA ALA A 171 -18.79 13.08 -19.71
C ALA A 171 -19.64 12.65 -18.49
N ALA A 172 -19.33 11.50 -17.88
CA ALA A 172 -20.03 11.00 -16.71
C ALA A 172 -19.45 11.59 -15.40
N ILE A 173 -18.16 11.40 -15.16
CA ILE A 173 -17.51 11.72 -13.88
C ILE A 173 -16.65 12.99 -13.91
N GLY A 174 -16.51 13.65 -15.07
CA GLY A 174 -15.63 14.81 -15.25
C GLY A 174 -15.91 15.98 -14.32
N GLN A 175 -17.17 16.22 -13.92
CA GLN A 175 -17.48 17.29 -12.95
C GLN A 175 -16.98 17.00 -11.52
N TYR A 176 -16.75 15.72 -11.20
CA TYR A 176 -16.28 15.25 -9.90
C TYR A 176 -14.75 15.06 -9.90
N LEU A 177 -14.14 15.15 -11.07
CA LEU A 177 -12.71 15.13 -11.25
C LEU A 177 -12.17 16.56 -11.21
N GLY A 178 -11.01 16.75 -10.56
CA GLY A 178 -10.34 18.05 -10.52
C GLY A 178 -9.88 18.54 -11.91
N PRO A 179 -9.32 19.77 -12.00
CA PRO A 179 -8.91 20.41 -13.26
C PRO A 179 -7.67 19.78 -13.94
N ALA A 180 -7.30 18.56 -13.57
CA ALA A 180 -6.14 17.85 -14.09
C ALA A 180 -6.43 17.23 -15.46
N LYS A 181 -5.40 17.05 -16.29
CA LYS A 181 -5.50 16.26 -17.54
C LYS A 181 -5.29 14.75 -17.31
N ALA A 182 -5.03 14.35 -16.06
CA ALA A 182 -4.39 13.11 -15.69
C ALA A 182 -4.78 12.69 -14.26
N TYR A 183 -5.33 11.49 -14.09
CA TYR A 183 -5.89 11.07 -12.80
C TYR A 183 -5.30 9.74 -12.33
N THR A 184 -5.17 9.54 -11.02
CA THR A 184 -4.80 8.22 -10.49
C THR A 184 -6.02 7.28 -10.53
N LYS A 185 -5.79 5.97 -10.48
CA LYS A 185 -6.89 5.01 -10.33
C LYS A 185 -7.75 5.30 -9.10
N GLN A 186 -7.15 5.80 -8.01
CA GLN A 186 -7.86 6.14 -6.78
C GLN A 186 -8.78 7.35 -7.00
N ASP A 187 -8.29 8.41 -7.65
CA ASP A 187 -9.07 9.61 -7.95
C ASP A 187 -10.31 9.28 -8.78
N ILE A 188 -10.13 8.42 -9.80
CA ILE A 188 -11.21 8.02 -10.72
C ILE A 188 -12.26 7.18 -9.99
N VAL A 189 -11.83 6.25 -9.12
CA VAL A 189 -12.75 5.43 -8.32
C VAL A 189 -13.49 6.30 -7.30
N LEU A 190 -12.83 7.30 -6.70
CA LEU A 190 -13.45 8.22 -5.76
C LEU A 190 -14.49 9.12 -6.45
N ALA A 191 -14.14 9.70 -7.60
CA ALA A 191 -15.07 10.48 -8.42
C ALA A 191 -16.29 9.63 -8.85
N MET A 192 -16.06 8.37 -9.22
CA MET A 192 -17.13 7.42 -9.54
C MET A 192 -18.03 7.13 -8.33
N TRP A 193 -17.43 6.97 -7.14
CA TRP A 193 -18.18 6.77 -5.91
C TRP A 193 -19.04 8.00 -5.55
N GLU A 194 -18.50 9.21 -5.68
CA GLU A 194 -19.23 10.45 -5.47
C GLU A 194 -20.39 10.60 -6.45
N TYR A 195 -20.18 10.28 -7.73
CA TYR A 195 -21.23 10.23 -8.75
C TYR A 195 -22.39 9.32 -8.33
N ILE A 196 -22.07 8.08 -7.93
CA ILE A 196 -23.05 7.06 -7.53
C ILE A 196 -23.84 7.52 -6.29
N LYS A 197 -23.13 8.09 -5.30
CA LYS A 197 -23.73 8.53 -4.05
C LYS A 197 -24.66 9.73 -4.25
N LEU A 198 -24.26 10.73 -5.02
CA LEU A 198 -25.05 11.93 -5.25
C LEU A 198 -26.32 11.67 -6.07
N ARG A 199 -26.29 10.66 -6.94
CA ARG A 199 -27.44 10.25 -7.74
C ARG A 199 -28.27 9.13 -7.09
N ASN A 200 -27.93 8.71 -5.87
CA ASN A 200 -28.60 7.62 -5.15
C ASN A 200 -28.76 6.34 -6.00
N LEU A 201 -27.70 5.95 -6.71
CA LEU A 201 -27.72 4.81 -7.63
C LEU A 201 -27.49 3.45 -6.95
N ILE A 202 -27.37 3.44 -5.62
CA ILE A 202 -27.21 2.22 -4.83
C ILE A 202 -28.60 1.61 -4.60
N LYS A 203 -28.76 0.32 -4.90
CA LYS A 203 -30.04 -0.38 -4.73
C LYS A 203 -30.41 -0.45 -3.23
N ALA A 204 -31.66 -0.14 -2.90
CA ALA A 204 -32.15 -0.19 -1.52
C ALA A 204 -32.13 -1.62 -0.93
N ASP A 205 -32.38 -2.64 -1.76
CA ASP A 205 -32.41 -4.05 -1.33
C ASP A 205 -31.00 -4.65 -1.15
N ASP A 206 -30.01 -4.15 -1.88
CA ASP A 206 -28.63 -4.64 -1.82
C ASP A 206 -27.63 -3.50 -2.02
N CYS A 207 -27.02 -3.06 -0.92
CA CYS A 207 -26.04 -1.97 -0.88
C CYS A 207 -24.77 -2.25 -1.69
N ARG A 208 -24.56 -3.47 -2.20
CA ARG A 208 -23.40 -3.85 -3.02
C ARG A 208 -23.64 -3.60 -4.51
N VAL A 209 -24.89 -3.44 -4.92
CA VAL A 209 -25.30 -3.35 -6.33
C VAL A 209 -25.63 -1.90 -6.68
N VAL A 210 -25.08 -1.46 -7.81
CA VAL A 210 -25.30 -0.14 -8.39
C VAL A 210 -26.18 -0.29 -9.62
N GLN A 211 -27.26 0.50 -9.66
CA GLN A 211 -28.14 0.62 -10.82
C GLN A 211 -27.61 1.74 -11.72
N CYS A 212 -27.29 1.40 -12.96
CA CYS A 212 -26.73 2.36 -13.91
C CYS A 212 -27.81 3.31 -14.43
N ASP A 213 -27.52 4.61 -14.40
CA ASP A 213 -28.30 5.61 -15.15
C ASP A 213 -27.87 5.65 -16.63
N ASP A 214 -28.53 6.47 -17.45
CA ASP A 214 -28.26 6.55 -18.89
C ASP A 214 -26.79 6.89 -19.24
N ARG A 215 -26.08 7.62 -18.36
CA ARG A 215 -24.66 7.96 -18.58
C ARG A 215 -23.78 6.79 -18.21
N LEU A 216 -24.03 6.18 -17.05
CA LEU A 216 -23.33 5.00 -16.55
C LEU A 216 -23.53 3.80 -17.47
N LEU A 217 -24.70 3.66 -18.09
CA LEU A 217 -25.01 2.62 -19.05
C LEU A 217 -24.21 2.80 -20.35
N LYS A 218 -23.99 4.04 -20.80
CA LYS A 218 -23.11 4.32 -21.95
C LYS A 218 -21.65 4.01 -21.69
N VAL A 219 -21.19 4.20 -20.44
CA VAL A 219 -19.80 3.91 -20.05
C VAL A 219 -19.61 2.41 -19.81
N LEU A 220 -20.41 1.79 -18.94
CA LEU A 220 -20.20 0.42 -18.47
C LEU A 220 -20.92 -0.65 -19.31
N ASN A 221 -21.83 -0.25 -20.20
CA ASN A 221 -22.66 -1.13 -21.03
C ASN A 221 -23.45 -2.19 -20.24
N CYS A 222 -23.84 -1.86 -19.00
CA CYS A 222 -24.57 -2.73 -18.08
C CYS A 222 -25.68 -1.95 -17.39
N VAL A 223 -26.82 -2.60 -17.12
CA VAL A 223 -27.97 -1.98 -16.42
C VAL A 223 -27.79 -1.98 -14.90
N SER A 224 -27.17 -3.02 -14.36
CA SER A 224 -26.94 -3.19 -12.92
C SER A 224 -25.71 -4.06 -12.71
N LEU A 225 -24.84 -3.66 -11.78
CA LEU A 225 -23.64 -4.43 -11.46
C LEU A 225 -23.12 -4.16 -10.03
N PRO A 226 -22.38 -5.10 -9.42
CA PRO A 226 -21.71 -4.86 -8.15
C PRO A 226 -20.65 -3.77 -8.24
N PHE A 227 -20.43 -3.01 -7.15
CA PHE A 227 -19.41 -1.96 -7.12
C PHE A 227 -17.99 -2.47 -7.43
N THR A 228 -17.66 -3.69 -7.01
CA THR A 228 -16.37 -4.34 -7.33
C THR A 228 -16.15 -4.52 -8.82
N SER A 229 -17.21 -4.81 -9.58
CA SER A 229 -17.18 -4.97 -11.03
C SER A 229 -16.99 -3.62 -11.74
N ILE A 230 -17.45 -2.51 -11.15
CA ILE A 230 -17.24 -1.16 -11.70
C ILE A 230 -15.75 -0.86 -11.80
N VAL A 231 -14.97 -1.17 -10.77
CA VAL A 231 -13.50 -0.94 -10.78
C VAL A 231 -12.81 -1.71 -11.91
N VAL A 232 -13.33 -2.89 -12.27
CA VAL A 232 -12.81 -3.69 -13.38
C VAL A 232 -13.22 -3.10 -14.73
N ALA A 233 -14.49 -2.73 -14.88
CA ALA A 233 -15.01 -2.14 -16.12
C ALA A 233 -14.36 -0.78 -16.42
N LEU A 234 -14.09 0.03 -15.40
CA LEU A 234 -13.37 1.30 -15.54
C LEU A 234 -12.02 1.13 -16.25
N LYS A 235 -11.31 0.01 -16.07
CA LYS A 235 -9.98 -0.21 -16.69
C LYS A 235 -9.99 -0.05 -18.21
N GLN A 236 -11.09 -0.36 -18.89
CA GLN A 236 -11.20 -0.22 -20.35
C GLN A 236 -11.25 1.24 -20.80
N HIS A 237 -11.63 2.14 -19.90
CA HIS A 237 -11.70 3.58 -20.10
C HIS A 237 -10.44 4.31 -19.59
N LEU A 238 -9.46 3.58 -19.05
CA LEU A 238 -8.22 4.14 -18.53
C LEU A 238 -7.08 3.92 -19.52
N THR A 239 -6.59 4.99 -20.12
CA THR A 239 -5.38 4.96 -20.94
C THR A 239 -4.20 5.51 -20.13
N PRO A 240 -3.12 4.74 -19.93
CA PRO A 240 -1.97 5.22 -19.15
C PRO A 240 -1.33 6.43 -19.84
N ILE A 241 -1.01 7.45 -19.06
CA ILE A 241 -0.47 8.70 -19.59
C ILE A 241 0.96 8.52 -20.09
N ASN A 242 1.12 8.87 -21.37
CA ASN A 242 2.34 9.26 -22.07
C ASN A 242 3.48 8.23 -22.09
N ARG A 243 3.48 7.38 -23.13
CA ARG A 243 4.75 7.01 -23.78
C ARG A 243 5.11 8.14 -24.73
N ILE A 244 6.19 8.84 -24.46
CA ILE A 244 6.73 9.84 -25.38
C ILE A 244 7.43 9.08 -26.50
N ASN A 245 6.92 9.20 -27.72
CA ASN A 245 7.52 8.57 -28.89
C ASN A 245 8.36 9.61 -29.63
N LEU A 246 9.65 9.34 -29.77
CA LEU A 246 10.60 10.14 -30.52
C LEU A 246 11.08 9.30 -31.71
N GLU A 247 11.21 9.91 -32.87
CA GLU A 247 11.75 9.26 -34.07
C GLU A 247 13.09 9.90 -34.42
N TYR A 248 14.13 9.07 -34.55
CA TYR A 248 15.49 9.49 -34.87
C TYR A 248 16.02 8.68 -36.05
N THR A 249 16.67 9.33 -37.02
CA THR A 249 17.18 8.66 -38.22
C THR A 249 18.69 8.55 -38.11
N LEU A 250 19.21 7.33 -38.03
CA LEU A 250 20.65 7.06 -38.03
C LEU A 250 21.20 7.23 -39.45
N SER A 251 22.18 8.12 -39.62
CA SER A 251 22.79 8.43 -40.91
C SER A 251 24.23 7.94 -40.92
N LEU A 252 24.44 6.66 -41.24
CA LEU A 252 25.75 5.99 -41.19
C LEU A 252 26.58 6.21 -42.46
N SER A 253 26.74 7.48 -42.87
CA SER A 253 27.51 7.88 -44.05
C SER A 253 29.01 7.82 -43.79
N THR A 254 29.78 7.26 -44.72
CA THR A 254 31.26 7.20 -44.72
C THR A 254 31.94 8.54 -44.99
N ALA A 255 31.19 9.62 -45.24
CA ALA A 255 31.72 10.89 -45.73
C ALA A 255 32.05 11.95 -44.65
N CYS A 256 31.95 11.63 -43.35
CA CYS A 256 32.14 12.63 -42.30
C CYS A 256 33.07 12.13 -41.18
N GLU A 257 34.27 12.70 -41.12
CA GLU A 257 35.28 12.55 -40.05
C GLU A 257 34.90 13.29 -38.75
N SER A 258 33.64 13.67 -38.54
CA SER A 258 33.22 14.29 -37.27
C SER A 258 32.74 13.21 -36.31
N GLU A 259 33.30 13.23 -35.10
CA GLU A 259 32.98 12.32 -34.00
C GLU A 259 31.49 12.32 -33.61
N LEU A 260 30.71 13.33 -34.05
CA LEU A 260 29.27 13.48 -33.87
C LEU A 260 28.59 13.72 -35.23
N LEU A 261 27.77 12.77 -35.69
CA LEU A 261 27.20 12.80 -37.06
C LEU A 261 25.88 13.56 -37.17
N ASP A 262 25.00 13.43 -36.18
CA ASP A 262 23.72 14.13 -36.14
C ASP A 262 23.25 14.26 -34.69
N GLU A 263 22.74 15.44 -34.32
CA GLU A 263 22.28 15.75 -32.96
C GLU A 263 20.87 16.35 -33.02
N LYS A 264 19.93 15.75 -32.29
CA LYS A 264 18.55 16.21 -32.21
C LYS A 264 18.15 16.48 -30.77
N PHE A 265 17.42 17.57 -30.58
CA PHE A 265 16.87 17.96 -29.29
C PHE A 265 15.35 17.82 -29.31
N PHE A 266 14.80 17.17 -28.29
CA PHE A 266 13.37 17.00 -28.10
C PHE A 266 12.96 17.65 -26.78
N ASP A 267 12.12 18.68 -26.84
CA ASP A 267 11.59 19.34 -25.66
C ASP A 267 10.38 18.57 -25.13
N ILE A 268 10.49 18.08 -23.89
CA ILE A 268 9.52 17.22 -23.24
C ILE A 268 9.09 17.86 -21.93
N SER A 269 7.79 18.08 -21.78
CA SER A 269 7.20 18.51 -20.51
C SER A 269 7.12 17.31 -19.55
N VAL A 270 7.99 17.29 -18.53
CA VAL A 270 7.97 16.27 -17.48
C VAL A 270 7.38 16.87 -16.19
N ALA A 271 6.70 16.05 -15.39
CA ALA A 271 6.26 16.46 -14.07
C ALA A 271 7.49 16.80 -13.23
N ALA A 272 7.60 18.03 -12.75
CA ALA A 272 8.61 18.38 -11.77
C ALA A 272 8.28 17.58 -10.51
N THR A 273 9.19 16.74 -10.04
CA THR A 273 9.10 16.27 -8.66
C THR A 273 9.36 17.49 -7.79
N SER A 274 8.29 18.12 -7.31
CA SER A 274 8.40 19.27 -6.43
C SER A 274 9.20 18.85 -5.20
N GLU A 275 10.17 19.66 -4.76
CA GLU A 275 10.87 19.41 -3.49
C GLU A 275 9.88 19.27 -2.32
N LEU A 276 8.72 19.91 -2.42
CA LEU A 276 7.60 19.76 -1.49
C LEU A 276 7.03 18.33 -1.45
N ASP A 277 7.00 17.61 -2.58
CA ASP A 277 6.56 16.21 -2.61
C ASP A 277 7.54 15.29 -1.89
N LYS A 278 8.84 15.55 -2.04
CA LYS A 278 9.89 14.82 -1.33
C LYS A 278 9.82 15.11 0.17
N SER A 279 9.70 16.37 0.57
CA SER A 279 9.53 16.78 1.96
C SER A 279 8.26 16.18 2.59
N ARG A 280 7.15 16.13 1.83
CA ARG A 280 5.90 15.51 2.29
C ARG A 280 6.04 14.00 2.46
N ALA A 281 6.64 13.31 1.49
CA ALA A 281 6.86 11.86 1.58
C ALA A 281 7.76 11.53 2.77
N HIS A 282 8.79 12.34 3.03
CA HIS A 282 9.62 12.24 4.21
C HIS A 282 8.81 12.44 5.50
N ALA A 283 8.05 13.53 5.61
CA ALA A 283 7.25 13.84 6.78
C ALA A 283 6.20 12.76 7.09
N LEU A 284 5.55 12.19 6.07
CA LEU A 284 4.61 11.09 6.23
C LEU A 284 5.30 9.82 6.72
N LYS A 285 6.46 9.48 6.17
CA LYS A 285 7.25 8.33 6.61
C LYS A 285 7.69 8.48 8.06
N GLU A 286 8.21 9.65 8.42
CA GLU A 286 8.61 9.98 9.80
C GLU A 286 7.42 9.90 10.77
N CYS A 287 6.24 10.40 10.38
CA CYS A 287 5.02 10.26 11.18
C CYS A 287 4.60 8.79 11.36
N GLU A 288 4.73 7.95 10.34
CA GLU A 288 4.41 6.52 10.40
C GLU A 288 5.37 5.77 11.33
N GLU A 289 6.66 6.05 11.24
CA GLU A 289 7.69 5.48 12.12
C GLU A 289 7.44 5.85 13.59
N LEU A 290 7.21 7.14 13.88
CA LEU A 290 6.88 7.62 15.22
C LEU A 290 5.58 6.99 15.77
N GLN A 291 4.55 6.85 14.94
CA GLN A 291 3.31 6.17 15.34
C GLN A 291 3.53 4.70 15.67
N GLN A 292 4.40 4.01 14.91
CA GLN A 292 4.73 2.63 15.16
C GLN A 292 5.47 2.45 16.48
N ASP A 293 6.42 3.33 16.78
CA ASP A 293 7.16 3.30 18.04
C ASP A 293 6.27 3.65 19.23
N GLN A 294 5.43 4.69 19.12
CA GLN A 294 4.43 5.02 20.14
C GLN A 294 3.50 3.82 20.43
N LYS A 295 3.09 3.07 19.39
CA LYS A 295 2.25 1.90 19.56
C LYS A 295 2.94 0.78 20.33
N LYS A 296 4.24 0.55 20.11
CA LYS A 296 5.04 -0.44 20.86
C LYS A 296 5.15 -0.07 22.33
N GLU A 297 5.41 1.21 22.63
CA GLU A 297 5.44 1.69 24.01
C GLU A 297 4.08 1.54 24.69
N LEU A 298 2.98 1.88 23.99
CA LEU A 298 1.63 1.71 24.52
C LEU A 298 1.32 0.24 24.84
N THR A 299 1.76 -0.70 24.00
CA THR A 299 1.58 -2.14 24.28
C THR A 299 2.33 -2.57 25.53
N LEU A 300 3.58 -2.13 25.71
CA LEU A 300 4.37 -2.44 26.89
C LEU A 300 3.73 -1.87 28.17
N LEU A 301 3.26 -0.62 28.12
CA LEU A 301 2.59 0.01 29.27
C LEU A 301 1.29 -0.72 29.65
N LYS A 302 0.53 -1.23 28.67
CA LYS A 302 -0.67 -2.03 28.93
C LYS A 302 -0.35 -3.36 29.59
N GLU A 303 0.74 -4.02 29.18
CA GLU A 303 1.20 -5.25 29.84
C GLU A 303 1.59 -4.99 31.30
N GLN A 304 2.29 -3.88 31.56
CA GLN A 304 2.63 -3.46 32.93
C GLN A 304 1.40 -3.11 33.77
N GLU A 305 0.40 -2.45 33.18
CA GLU A 305 -0.87 -2.14 33.84
C GLU A 305 -1.61 -3.42 34.26
N LEU A 306 -1.69 -4.42 33.37
CA LEU A 306 -2.31 -5.71 33.66
C LEU A 306 -1.59 -6.44 34.79
N ASP A 307 -0.26 -6.48 34.77
CA ASP A 307 0.55 -7.10 35.84
C ASP A 307 0.33 -6.42 37.20
N ILE A 308 0.23 -5.09 37.24
CA ILE A 308 -0.09 -4.36 38.48
C ILE A 308 -1.51 -4.70 38.96
N LEU A 309 -2.49 -4.76 38.05
CA LEU A 309 -3.86 -5.11 38.39
C LEU A 309 -3.97 -6.53 38.94
N GLU A 310 -3.26 -7.50 38.35
CA GLU A 310 -3.21 -8.87 38.86
C GLU A 310 -2.60 -8.94 40.26
N ARG A 311 -1.49 -8.23 40.49
CA ARG A 311 -0.87 -8.13 41.81
C ARG A 311 -1.81 -7.49 42.84
N LEU A 312 -2.52 -6.43 42.46
CA LEU A 312 -3.49 -5.77 43.34
C LEU A 312 -4.67 -6.69 43.68
N GLN A 313 -5.17 -7.45 42.71
CA GLN A 313 -6.21 -8.46 42.96
C GLN A 313 -5.71 -9.56 43.88
N MET A 314 -4.48 -10.05 43.68
CA MET A 314 -3.84 -11.03 44.56
C MET A 314 -3.75 -10.50 46.01
N TYR A 315 -3.26 -9.27 46.21
CA TYR A 315 -3.18 -8.67 47.55
C TYR A 315 -4.56 -8.44 48.17
N THR A 316 -5.57 -8.07 47.37
CA THR A 316 -6.95 -7.88 47.84
C THR A 316 -7.54 -9.20 48.31
N ARG A 317 -7.40 -10.28 47.54
CA ARG A 317 -7.83 -11.63 47.94
C ARG A 317 -7.11 -12.10 49.20
N LYS A 318 -5.78 -11.88 49.28
CA LYS A 318 -4.99 -12.23 50.46
C LYS A 318 -5.46 -11.48 51.70
N LYS A 319 -5.75 -10.17 51.57
CA LYS A 319 -6.29 -9.36 52.66
C LYS A 319 -7.66 -9.90 53.10
N GLU A 320 -8.58 -10.12 52.17
CA GLU A 320 -9.91 -10.65 52.46
C GLU A 320 -9.83 -12.01 53.16
N TRP A 321 -8.96 -12.90 52.67
CA TRP A 321 -8.69 -14.21 53.30
C TRP A 321 -8.19 -14.05 54.74
N MET A 322 -7.21 -13.18 54.98
CA MET A 322 -6.67 -12.93 56.32
C MET A 322 -7.71 -12.30 57.26
N THR A 323 -8.58 -11.43 56.74
CA THR A 323 -9.67 -10.82 57.50
C THR A 323 -10.71 -11.86 57.89
N GLN A 324 -11.19 -12.69 56.96
CA GLN A 324 -12.15 -13.76 57.24
C GLN A 324 -11.61 -14.77 58.27
N PHE A 325 -10.33 -15.15 58.14
CA PHE A 325 -9.68 -16.03 59.12
C PHE A 325 -9.59 -15.40 60.52
N ALA A 326 -9.32 -14.09 60.61
CA ALA A 326 -9.22 -13.38 61.88
C ALA A 326 -10.58 -13.20 62.58
N GLU A 327 -11.68 -13.15 61.82
CA GLU A 327 -13.05 -13.02 62.35
C GLU A 327 -13.58 -14.34 62.93
N ASP A 328 -13.41 -15.47 62.23
CA ASP A 328 -13.79 -16.80 62.72
C ASP A 328 -12.78 -17.88 62.27
N PRO A 329 -11.72 -18.14 63.05
CA PRO A 329 -10.68 -19.08 62.64
C PRO A 329 -11.16 -20.54 62.61
N CYS A 330 -12.12 -20.91 63.46
CA CYS A 330 -12.58 -22.30 63.56
C CYS A 330 -13.57 -22.66 62.44
N GLY A 331 -14.57 -21.79 62.19
CA GLY A 331 -15.51 -21.98 61.09
C GLY A 331 -14.84 -21.87 59.73
N PHE A 332 -13.98 -20.85 59.55
CA PHE A 332 -13.25 -20.64 58.29
C PHE A 332 -12.37 -21.84 57.92
N MET A 333 -11.62 -22.42 58.88
CA MET A 333 -10.78 -23.59 58.58
C MET A 333 -11.59 -24.86 58.25
N ALA A 334 -12.80 -25.00 58.80
CA ALA A 334 -13.71 -26.08 58.41
C ALA A 334 -14.21 -25.91 56.97
N ASP A 335 -14.56 -24.68 56.58
CA ASP A 335 -14.96 -24.34 55.21
C ASP A 335 -13.80 -24.48 54.22
N VAL A 336 -12.59 -24.06 54.59
CA VAL A 336 -11.39 -24.26 53.78
C VAL A 336 -11.12 -25.76 53.57
N LYS A 337 -11.21 -26.58 54.62
CA LYS A 337 -11.05 -28.03 54.48
C LYS A 337 -12.09 -28.62 53.54
N LYS A 338 -13.34 -28.18 53.63
CA LYS A 338 -14.42 -28.61 52.74
C LYS A 338 -14.15 -28.19 51.28
N SER A 339 -13.65 -26.97 51.06
CA SER A 339 -13.27 -26.47 49.74
C SER A 339 -12.11 -27.28 49.16
N GLN A 340 -11.06 -27.54 49.94
CA GLN A 340 -9.90 -28.32 49.47
C GLN A 340 -10.28 -29.76 49.12
N LEU A 341 -11.15 -30.41 49.90
CA LEU A 341 -11.65 -31.74 49.57
C LEU A 341 -12.48 -31.76 48.28
N ALA A 342 -13.27 -30.72 48.03
CA ALA A 342 -14.02 -30.58 46.78
C ALA A 342 -13.09 -30.31 45.58
N ASP A 343 -12.07 -29.47 45.75
CA ASP A 343 -11.07 -29.18 44.72
C ASP A 343 -10.24 -30.44 44.39
N GLU A 344 -9.87 -31.23 45.40
CA GLU A 344 -9.21 -32.54 45.22
C GLU A 344 -10.10 -33.53 44.45
N GLU A 345 -11.41 -33.57 44.74
CA GLU A 345 -12.36 -34.41 44.01
C GLU A 345 -12.48 -34.00 42.53
N ILE A 346 -12.44 -32.70 42.24
CA ILE A 346 -12.46 -32.19 40.86
C ILE A 346 -11.17 -32.58 40.11
N LEU A 347 -10.00 -32.39 40.72
CA LEU A 347 -8.72 -32.78 40.11
C LEU A 347 -8.60 -34.30 39.92
N ALA A 348 -9.13 -35.08 40.87
CA ALA A 348 -9.24 -36.54 40.76
C ALA A 348 -10.22 -36.96 39.65
N ALA A 349 -11.32 -36.24 39.47
CA ALA A 349 -12.26 -36.48 38.37
C ALA A 349 -11.66 -36.15 37.00
N GLU A 350 -10.87 -35.08 36.87
CA GLU A 350 -10.17 -34.72 35.63
C GLU A 350 -9.09 -35.75 35.25
N THR A 351 -8.38 -36.30 36.24
CA THR A 351 -7.43 -37.41 36.02
C THR A 351 -8.15 -38.74 35.77
N GLY A 352 -9.36 -38.93 36.31
CA GLY A 352 -10.26 -40.04 36.03
C GLY A 352 -10.98 -39.98 34.68
N LEU A 353 -10.80 -38.92 33.88
CA LEU A 353 -11.29 -38.88 32.49
C LEU A 353 -10.59 -39.91 31.58
N ASP A 354 -9.41 -40.42 31.97
CA ASP A 354 -8.79 -41.60 31.33
C ASP A 354 -9.47 -42.93 31.76
N GLU A 355 -10.15 -42.97 32.92
CA GLU A 355 -10.90 -44.15 33.42
C GLU A 355 -12.35 -44.23 32.90
N PHE A 356 -12.86 -43.23 32.18
CA PHE A 356 -14.19 -43.28 31.54
C PHE A 356 -14.34 -44.40 30.48
N ASN A 357 -13.26 -45.12 30.16
CA ASN A 357 -13.29 -46.32 29.34
C ASN A 357 -13.68 -47.61 30.11
N ILE A 358 -13.97 -47.55 31.40
CA ILE A 358 -14.47 -48.70 32.18
C ILE A 358 -15.98 -48.52 32.43
N PRO A 359 -16.86 -49.22 31.67
CA PRO A 359 -18.30 -49.03 31.79
C PRO A 359 -18.79 -49.54 33.15
N ARG A 360 -19.30 -48.66 34.00
CA ARG A 360 -19.97 -49.06 35.24
C ARG A 360 -21.47 -49.28 34.96
N PRO A 361 -22.05 -50.44 35.29
CA PRO A 361 -23.44 -50.77 34.92
C PRO A 361 -24.49 -49.80 35.49
N GLN A 362 -24.16 -49.08 36.57
CA GLN A 362 -25.01 -48.07 37.19
C GLN A 362 -25.13 -46.77 36.38
N GLN A 363 -24.18 -46.48 35.48
CA GLN A 363 -24.24 -45.30 34.59
C GLN A 363 -25.36 -45.46 33.54
N PHE A 364 -25.62 -46.70 33.09
CA PHE A 364 -26.66 -47.02 32.11
C PHE A 364 -28.08 -47.10 32.69
N THR A 365 -28.24 -46.95 34.00
CA THR A 365 -29.55 -46.95 34.69
C THR A 365 -30.08 -45.54 34.97
N GLN A 366 -29.31 -44.50 34.63
CA GLN A 366 -29.67 -43.11 34.88
C GLN A 366 -30.74 -42.62 33.88
N PRO A 367 -31.60 -41.67 34.28
CA PRO A 367 -32.72 -41.20 33.44
C PRO A 367 -32.27 -40.57 32.12
N TRP A 368 -31.11 -39.91 32.09
CA TRP A 368 -30.53 -39.31 30.88
C TRP A 368 -30.19 -40.35 29.80
N VAL A 369 -30.00 -41.62 30.17
CA VAL A 369 -29.69 -42.70 29.22
C VAL A 369 -30.87 -42.94 28.29
N ARG A 370 -32.11 -42.87 28.80
CA ARG A 370 -33.30 -43.01 27.94
C ARG A 370 -33.46 -41.86 26.97
N GLU A 371 -33.12 -40.64 27.38
CA GLU A 371 -33.15 -39.47 26.51
C GLU A 371 -32.08 -39.55 25.43
N VAL A 372 -30.84 -39.87 25.79
CA VAL A 372 -29.72 -39.99 24.84
C VAL A 372 -29.93 -41.16 23.87
N VAL A 373 -30.44 -42.30 24.33
CA VAL A 373 -30.81 -43.42 23.44
C VAL A 373 -31.98 -43.02 22.53
N GLY A 374 -32.96 -42.27 23.04
CA GLY A 374 -34.06 -41.73 22.24
C GLY A 374 -33.61 -40.76 21.15
N GLU A 375 -32.69 -39.86 21.48
CA GLU A 375 -32.07 -38.94 20.51
C GLU A 375 -31.25 -39.71 19.47
N LEU A 376 -30.37 -40.63 19.88
CA LEU A 376 -29.57 -41.45 18.95
C LEU A 376 -30.42 -42.28 17.98
N LEU A 377 -31.57 -42.79 18.44
CA LEU A 377 -32.49 -43.56 17.60
C LEU A 377 -33.34 -42.68 16.68
N THR A 378 -33.52 -41.39 16.99
CA THR A 378 -34.30 -40.44 16.18
C THR A 378 -33.43 -39.60 15.25
N THR A 379 -32.14 -39.45 15.54
CA THR A 379 -31.16 -38.91 14.60
C THR A 379 -30.92 -39.92 13.48
N ARG A 380 -31.39 -39.60 12.26
CA ARG A 380 -31.01 -40.35 11.06
C ARG A 380 -29.50 -40.17 10.82
N PRO A 381 -28.76 -41.22 10.42
CA PRO A 381 -27.37 -41.08 10.07
C PRO A 381 -27.25 -40.11 8.89
N THR A 382 -26.58 -38.98 9.09
CA THR A 382 -26.09 -38.15 8.00
C THR A 382 -24.98 -38.94 7.29
N ASN A 383 -25.33 -39.57 6.17
CA ASN A 383 -24.35 -39.88 5.14
C ASN A 383 -24.01 -38.61 4.36
#